data_AF-A0A1E7IHE3-F1
#
_entry.id   AF-A0A1E7IHE3-F1
#
_cell.length_a   1.000
_cell.length_b   1.000
_cell.length_c   1.000
_cell.angle_alpha   90.00
_cell.angle_beta   90.00
_cell.angle_gamma   90.00
#
_symmetry.space_group_name_H-M   'P 1'
#
loop_
_entity.id
_entity.type
_entity.pdbx_description
1 polymer ?
#
loop_
_entity_poly.entity_id
_entity_poly.type
_entity_poly.pdbx_seq_one_letter_code
_entity_poly.pdbx_strand_id
1 'polypeptide(L)'
;MKLPFAKDRLLLLAFVLILLVFGGLIGRKYWIKTHPAEIPTVTDQSEPAGLRDVVLYFGDPAGVVLLAETREISGCQDGQACLETTLQALIDGPIGDLVPILPAQTRMLSITEQDGLATADFSRELISGHPGGSVSELFTAYGLVNTLAENFPYIRQLRILVEGEAVTSLKGHVDLRQPISADFRFTSQPKQALPVEQMLDAVEESMPLSEREQE
;
A
#
# COMPACT_ATOMS: atom_id res chain seq x y z
N MET A 1 -19.12 -18.29 -89.67
CA MET A 1 -18.95 -19.09 -88.45
C MET A 1 -18.09 -18.29 -87.48
N LYS A 2 -18.71 -17.42 -86.65
CA LYS A 2 -18.01 -16.55 -85.68
C LYS A 2 -18.08 -17.26 -84.32
N LEU A 3 -16.95 -17.78 -83.85
CA LEU A 3 -16.85 -18.39 -82.52
C LEU A 3 -16.75 -17.27 -81.46
N PRO A 4 -17.68 -17.16 -80.48
CA PRO A 4 -17.79 -16.04 -79.55
C PRO A 4 -16.99 -16.26 -78.25
N PHE A 5 -15.70 -16.64 -78.32
CA PHE A 5 -14.97 -17.07 -77.10
C PHE A 5 -14.40 -15.94 -76.23
N ALA A 6 -14.42 -14.69 -76.71
CA ALA A 6 -13.85 -13.57 -75.96
C ALA A 6 -14.79 -13.01 -74.89
N LYS A 7 -16.11 -13.01 -75.16
CA LYS A 7 -17.11 -12.43 -74.24
C LYS A 7 -17.32 -13.30 -73.00
N ASP A 8 -17.31 -14.62 -73.16
CA ASP A 8 -17.51 -15.56 -72.04
C ASP A 8 -16.29 -15.60 -71.10
N ARG A 9 -15.07 -15.44 -71.64
CA ARG A 9 -13.85 -15.29 -70.85
C ARG A 9 -13.80 -13.94 -70.13
N LEU A 10 -14.30 -12.88 -70.76
CA LEU A 10 -14.39 -11.55 -70.13
C LEU A 10 -15.46 -11.54 -69.02
N LEU A 11 -16.59 -12.22 -69.21
CA LEU A 11 -17.64 -12.37 -68.18
C LEU A 11 -17.16 -13.22 -67.00
N LEU A 12 -16.42 -14.31 -67.25
CA LEU A 12 -15.82 -15.11 -66.19
C LEU A 12 -14.78 -14.33 -65.38
N LEU A 13 -13.92 -13.54 -66.03
CA LEU A 13 -12.94 -12.69 -65.35
C LEU A 13 -13.62 -11.58 -64.53
N ALA A 14 -14.68 -10.96 -65.06
CA ALA A 14 -15.46 -9.96 -64.32
C ALA A 14 -16.17 -10.56 -63.11
N PHE A 15 -16.72 -11.77 -63.22
CA PHE A 15 -17.38 -12.47 -62.11
C PHE A 15 -16.39 -12.86 -61.00
N VAL A 16 -15.19 -13.34 -61.37
CA VAL A 16 -14.11 -13.64 -60.41
C VAL A 16 -13.63 -12.36 -59.70
N LEU A 17 -13.50 -11.25 -60.42
CA LEU A 17 -13.17 -9.94 -59.82
C LEU A 17 -14.24 -9.47 -58.83
N ILE A 18 -15.52 -9.61 -59.19
CA ILE A 18 -16.64 -9.25 -58.30
C ILE A 18 -16.64 -10.13 -57.05
N LEU A 19 -16.40 -11.45 -57.16
CA LEU A 19 -16.29 -12.34 -56.01
C LEU A 19 -15.08 -12.01 -55.12
N LEU A 20 -13.95 -11.60 -55.70
CA LEU A 20 -12.78 -11.16 -54.93
C LEU A 20 -13.05 -9.84 -54.18
N VAL A 21 -13.74 -8.89 -54.82
CA VAL A 21 -14.12 -7.62 -54.17
C VAL A 21 -15.18 -7.85 -53.08
N PHE A 22 -16.22 -8.64 -53.34
CA PHE A 22 -17.23 -8.97 -52.33
C PHE A 22 -16.67 -9.82 -51.19
N GLY A 23 -15.79 -10.78 -51.47
CA GLY A 23 -15.06 -11.57 -50.49
C GLY A 23 -14.12 -10.71 -49.63
N GLY A 24 -13.44 -9.72 -50.23
CA GLY A 24 -12.62 -8.75 -49.50
C GLY A 24 -13.43 -7.81 -48.59
N LEU A 25 -14.60 -7.35 -49.05
CA LEU A 25 -15.49 -6.49 -48.26
C LEU A 25 -16.17 -7.25 -47.10
N ILE A 26 -16.56 -8.51 -47.33
CA ILE A 26 -17.11 -9.39 -46.28
C ILE A 26 -16.00 -9.79 -45.30
N GLY A 27 -14.80 -10.13 -45.77
CA GLY A 27 -13.64 -10.44 -44.94
C GLY A 27 -13.27 -9.28 -43.99
N ARG A 28 -13.31 -8.03 -44.47
CA ARG A 28 -13.06 -6.85 -43.64
C ARG A 28 -14.13 -6.63 -42.56
N LYS A 29 -15.39 -6.99 -42.83
CA LYS A 29 -16.50 -6.87 -41.87
C LYS A 29 -16.49 -7.98 -40.80
N TYR A 30 -16.00 -9.17 -41.14
CA TYR A 30 -15.88 -10.29 -40.19
C TYR A 30 -14.58 -10.27 -39.37
N TRP A 31 -13.49 -9.68 -39.89
CA TRP A 31 -12.23 -9.49 -39.15
C TRP A 31 -12.41 -8.62 -37.89
N ILE A 32 -13.29 -7.62 -37.93
CA ILE A 32 -13.55 -6.71 -36.78
C ILE A 32 -14.34 -7.41 -35.65
N LYS A 33 -15.06 -8.51 -35.92
CA LYS A 33 -15.83 -9.24 -34.90
C LYS A 33 -15.08 -10.40 -34.23
N THR A 34 -13.89 -10.75 -34.72
CA THR A 34 -13.11 -11.90 -34.21
C THR A 34 -11.70 -11.54 -33.76
N HIS A 35 -11.35 -10.25 -33.70
CA HIS A 35 -10.25 -9.80 -32.86
C HIS A 35 -10.89 -9.33 -31.56
N PRO A 36 -10.80 -10.09 -30.45
CA PRO A 36 -10.85 -9.45 -29.15
C PRO A 36 -9.89 -8.26 -29.25
N ALA A 37 -10.31 -7.09 -28.78
CA ALA A 37 -9.34 -6.03 -28.55
C ALA A 37 -8.17 -6.69 -27.81
N GLU A 38 -6.97 -6.66 -28.40
CA GLU A 38 -5.78 -6.70 -27.59
C GLU A 38 -6.02 -5.60 -26.56
N ILE A 39 -6.42 -6.01 -25.36
CA ILE A 39 -6.26 -5.19 -24.17
C ILE A 39 -4.83 -4.70 -24.34
N PRO A 40 -4.58 -3.39 -24.43
CA PRO A 40 -3.22 -2.91 -24.59
C PRO A 40 -2.45 -3.56 -23.46
N THR A 41 -1.57 -4.49 -23.83
CA THR A 41 -0.52 -4.97 -22.96
C THR A 41 0.21 -3.69 -22.67
N VAL A 42 -0.07 -3.09 -21.51
CA VAL A 42 0.75 -2.04 -20.96
C VAL A 42 2.06 -2.77 -20.78
N THR A 43 2.93 -2.69 -21.78
CA THR A 43 4.35 -2.87 -21.61
C THR A 43 4.76 -1.67 -20.77
N ASP A 44 4.39 -1.73 -19.49
CA ASP A 44 4.99 -0.95 -18.44
C ASP A 44 6.36 -1.57 -18.26
N GLN A 45 7.29 -1.14 -19.11
CA GLN A 45 8.71 -1.22 -18.84
C GLN A 45 9.16 0.09 -18.19
N SER A 46 8.38 0.63 -17.25
CA SER A 46 9.04 1.15 -16.05
C SER A 46 9.48 -0.09 -15.25
N GLU A 47 10.73 -0.13 -14.81
CA GLU A 47 11.08 -1.00 -13.67
C GLU A 47 9.98 -0.85 -12.62
N PRO A 48 9.58 -1.91 -11.89
CA PRO A 48 8.55 -1.76 -10.88
C PRO A 48 8.99 -0.60 -9.99
N ALA A 49 8.28 0.53 -10.08
CA ALA A 49 8.42 1.62 -9.14
C ALA A 49 8.43 0.92 -7.78
N GLY A 50 9.47 1.10 -6.97
CA GLY A 50 9.72 0.30 -5.76
C GLY A 50 8.54 0.39 -4.78
N LEU A 51 7.47 -0.32 -5.10
CA LEU A 51 6.17 -0.34 -4.49
C LEU A 51 6.24 -1.43 -3.44
N ARG A 52 5.85 -1.07 -2.23
CA ARG A 52 5.95 -1.94 -1.09
C ARG A 52 4.80 -1.65 -0.13
N ASP A 53 4.14 -2.71 0.30
CA ASP A 53 3.26 -2.64 1.45
C ASP A 53 4.08 -2.53 2.73
N VAL A 54 3.81 -1.49 3.50
CA VAL A 54 4.40 -1.27 4.82
C VAL A 54 3.31 -1.18 5.88
N VAL A 55 3.69 -1.49 7.11
CA VAL A 55 2.81 -1.38 8.28
C VAL A 55 3.23 -0.17 9.11
N LEU A 56 2.33 0.79 9.29
CA LEU A 56 2.54 2.02 10.05
C LEU A 56 1.72 1.97 11.34
N TYR A 57 2.30 2.37 12.48
CA TYR A 57 1.60 2.36 13.76
C TYR A 57 1.18 3.78 14.17
N PHE A 58 -0.13 3.97 14.32
CA PHE A 58 -0.75 5.24 14.74
C PHE A 58 -1.55 5.06 16.03
N GLY A 59 -1.91 6.16 16.70
CA GLY A 59 -2.74 6.09 17.90
C GLY A 59 -4.19 5.73 17.56
N ASP A 60 -4.86 5.00 18.44
CA ASP A 60 -6.31 4.87 18.35
C ASP A 60 -7.03 6.14 18.86
N PRO A 61 -8.27 6.41 18.42
CA PRO A 61 -9.04 7.57 18.87
C PRO A 61 -9.28 7.63 20.38
N ALA A 62 -9.27 6.49 21.09
CA ALA A 62 -9.45 6.47 22.54
C ALA A 62 -8.15 6.73 23.32
N GLY A 63 -6.98 6.74 22.66
CA GLY A 63 -5.69 7.01 23.29
C GLY A 63 -5.23 5.89 24.24
N VAL A 64 -5.55 4.64 23.90
CA VAL A 64 -5.26 3.44 24.70
C VAL A 64 -4.20 2.56 24.05
N VAL A 65 -4.21 2.44 22.72
CA VAL A 65 -3.33 1.54 21.96
C VAL A 65 -2.82 2.19 20.67
N LEU A 66 -1.75 1.60 20.13
CA LEU A 66 -1.32 1.79 18.77
C LEU A 66 -2.04 0.79 17.85
N LEU A 67 -2.53 1.26 16.71
CA LEU A 67 -3.17 0.47 15.67
C LEU A 67 -2.30 0.45 14.42
N ALA A 68 -2.21 -0.73 13.81
CA ALA A 68 -1.51 -0.93 12.55
C ALA A 68 -2.38 -0.46 11.37
N GLU A 69 -1.78 0.29 10.48
CA GLU A 69 -2.32 0.66 9.17
C GLU A 69 -1.38 0.13 8.08
N THR A 70 -1.91 -0.66 7.15
CA THR A 70 -1.14 -1.08 5.97
C THR A 70 -1.22 -0.01 4.90
N ARG A 71 -0.08 0.38 4.34
CA ARG A 71 0.03 1.39 3.30
C ARG A 71 0.99 0.95 2.20
N GLU A 72 0.56 1.09 0.95
CA GLU A 72 1.46 0.96 -0.19
C GLU A 72 2.27 2.26 -0.33
N ILE A 73 3.59 2.14 -0.32
CA ILE A 73 4.53 3.24 -0.55
C ILE A 73 5.36 2.97 -1.80
N SER A 74 5.74 4.03 -2.51
CA SER A 74 6.65 3.95 -3.66
C SER A 74 8.02 4.57 -3.32
N GLY A 75 9.05 4.21 -4.07
CA GLY A 75 10.41 4.74 -3.85
C GLY A 75 11.31 3.86 -2.97
N CYS A 76 10.87 2.64 -2.63
CA CYS A 76 11.72 1.61 -2.02
C CYS A 76 12.66 0.97 -3.07
N GLN A 77 13.60 1.76 -3.60
CA GLN A 77 14.59 1.27 -4.60
C GLN A 77 15.71 0.47 -3.95
N ASP A 78 16.11 0.86 -2.75
CA ASP A 78 17.08 0.15 -1.90
C ASP A 78 16.64 0.21 -0.42
N GLY A 79 17.44 -0.40 0.47
CA GLY A 79 17.12 -0.46 1.90
C GLY A 79 17.05 0.91 2.57
N GLN A 80 17.96 1.82 2.24
CA GLN A 80 18.02 3.17 2.81
C GLN A 80 16.86 4.02 2.31
N ALA A 81 16.60 4.02 1.00
CA ALA A 81 15.47 4.73 0.41
C ALA A 81 14.15 4.23 0.98
N CYS A 82 14.00 2.91 1.17
CA CYS A 82 12.79 2.36 1.76
C CYS A 82 12.60 2.73 3.23
N LEU A 83 13.70 2.80 4.00
CA LEU A 83 13.70 3.25 5.39
C LEU A 83 13.21 4.70 5.49
N GLU A 84 13.77 5.57 4.65
CA GLU A 84 13.39 6.98 4.55
C GLU A 84 11.90 7.14 4.16
N THR A 85 11.46 6.47 3.09
CA THR A 85 10.07 6.56 2.63
C THR A 85 9.09 6.01 3.67
N THR A 86 9.42 4.92 4.37
CA THR A 86 8.56 4.36 5.42
C THR A 86 8.38 5.35 6.57
N LEU A 87 9.47 5.96 7.04
CA LEU A 87 9.41 6.95 8.12
C LEU A 87 8.69 8.23 7.65
N GLN A 88 8.90 8.64 6.40
CA GLN A 88 8.17 9.77 5.81
C GLN A 88 6.65 9.51 5.78
N ALA A 89 6.22 8.31 5.37
CA ALA A 89 4.81 7.95 5.36
C ALA A 89 4.19 7.98 6.77
N LEU A 90 4.96 7.66 7.81
CA LEU A 90 4.50 7.79 9.20
C LEU A 90 4.34 9.27 9.61
N ILE A 91 5.26 10.14 9.19
CA ILE A 91 5.20 11.60 9.43
C ILE A 91 3.98 12.22 8.73
N ASP A 92 3.67 11.75 7.53
CA ASP A 92 2.51 12.21 6.74
C ASP A 92 1.17 11.91 7.44
N GLY A 93 1.19 11.00 8.44
CA GLY A 93 0.05 10.67 9.29
C GLY A 93 -0.80 9.53 8.72
N PRO A 94 -1.86 9.12 9.45
CA PRO A 94 -2.75 8.04 9.06
C PRO A 94 -3.71 8.42 7.93
N ILE A 95 -4.25 7.42 7.25
CA ILE A 95 -5.38 7.56 6.33
C ILE A 95 -6.64 7.10 7.06
N GLY A 96 -7.61 8.00 7.22
CA GLY A 96 -8.86 7.74 7.93
C GLY A 96 -8.86 8.29 9.34
N ASP A 97 -9.39 7.51 10.29
CA ASP A 97 -9.77 8.00 11.62
C ASP A 97 -8.73 7.74 12.72
N LEU A 98 -7.57 7.16 12.40
CA LEU A 98 -6.49 6.99 13.37
C LEU A 98 -5.87 8.33 13.75
N VAL A 99 -5.22 8.38 14.91
CA VAL A 99 -4.62 9.59 15.46
C VAL A 99 -3.14 9.65 15.09
N PRO A 100 -2.65 10.74 14.48
CA PRO A 100 -1.23 10.90 14.19
C PRO A 100 -0.41 10.93 15.48
N ILE A 101 0.74 10.27 15.45
CA ILE A 101 1.69 10.22 16.58
C ILE A 101 2.76 11.31 16.52
N LEU A 102 2.83 12.06 15.41
CA LEU A 102 3.83 13.11 15.18
C LEU A 102 3.11 14.41 14.85
N PRO A 103 3.66 15.58 15.26
CA PRO A 103 3.16 16.87 14.78
C PRO A 103 3.26 16.96 13.26
N ALA A 104 2.22 17.48 12.59
CA ALA A 104 2.16 17.55 11.13
C ALA A 104 3.27 18.41 10.48
N GLN A 105 3.95 19.26 11.25
CA GLN A 105 5.05 20.09 10.78
C GLN A 105 6.44 19.44 10.97
N THR A 106 6.48 18.23 11.56
CA THR A 106 7.72 17.49 11.76
C THR A 106 8.35 17.16 10.41
N ARG A 107 9.67 17.33 10.30
CA ARG A 107 10.44 16.88 9.15
C ARG A 107 11.48 15.87 9.60
N MET A 108 11.67 14.83 8.80
CA MET A 108 12.84 13.97 8.90
C MET A 108 14.03 14.69 8.25
N LEU A 109 15.10 14.88 9.01
CA LEU A 109 16.36 15.45 8.52
C LEU A 109 17.28 14.36 8.00
N SER A 110 17.35 13.23 8.71
CA SER A 110 18.04 12.03 8.26
C SER A 110 17.56 10.79 9.02
N ILE A 111 17.80 9.61 8.46
CA ILE A 111 17.73 8.35 9.19
C ILE A 111 18.89 7.47 8.74
N THR A 112 19.57 6.82 9.67
CA THR A 112 20.61 5.85 9.38
C THR A 112 20.38 4.59 10.19
N GLU A 113 20.86 3.46 9.68
CA GLU A 113 20.84 2.19 10.38
C GLU A 113 22.25 1.65 10.53
N GLN A 114 22.57 1.19 11.74
CA GLN A 114 23.81 0.49 12.03
C GLN A 114 23.59 -0.54 13.13
N ASP A 115 23.95 -1.80 12.88
CA ASP A 115 23.94 -2.89 13.85
C ASP A 115 22.58 -3.09 14.56
N GLY A 116 21.49 -2.85 13.85
CA GLY A 116 20.11 -2.97 14.34
C GLY A 116 19.61 -1.75 15.14
N LEU A 117 20.40 -0.67 15.20
CA LEU A 117 20.02 0.62 15.74
C LEU A 117 19.72 1.60 14.60
N ALA A 118 18.47 2.02 14.49
CA ALA A 118 18.12 3.19 13.69
C ALA A 118 18.42 4.47 14.47
N THR A 119 19.03 5.45 13.83
CA THR A 119 19.15 6.83 14.36
C THR A 119 18.38 7.75 13.44
N ALA A 120 17.27 8.31 13.92
CA ALA A 120 16.43 9.22 13.17
C ALA A 120 16.58 10.64 13.73
N ASP A 121 16.97 11.58 12.87
CA ASP A 121 17.08 13.00 13.19
C ASP A 121 15.88 13.75 12.64
N PHE A 122 15.23 14.53 13.50
CA PHE A 122 14.03 15.27 13.18
C PHE A 122 14.24 16.78 13.36
N SER A 123 13.39 17.56 12.71
CA SER A 123 13.36 19.00 12.91
C SER A 123 12.76 19.37 14.28
N ARG A 124 13.06 20.57 14.76
CA ARG A 124 12.59 21.10 16.05
C ARG A 124 11.07 21.03 16.28
N GLU A 125 10.29 21.00 15.19
CA GLU A 125 8.83 20.91 15.20
C GLU A 125 8.32 19.64 15.88
N LEU A 126 9.12 18.56 15.89
CA LEU A 126 8.83 17.35 16.66
C LEU A 126 8.59 17.68 18.14
N ILE A 127 9.39 18.59 18.71
CA ILE A 127 9.31 18.99 20.11
C ILE A 127 8.35 20.16 20.29
N SER A 128 8.51 21.23 19.50
CA SER A 128 7.74 22.46 19.73
C SER A 128 6.24 22.24 19.50
N GLY A 129 5.88 21.44 18.49
CA GLY A 129 4.52 21.08 18.12
C GLY A 129 3.95 19.84 18.83
N HIS A 130 4.74 19.14 19.65
CA HIS A 130 4.24 17.95 20.35
C HIS A 130 3.13 18.31 21.34
N PRO A 131 1.99 17.58 21.38
CA PRO A 131 0.93 17.82 22.36
C PRO A 131 1.39 17.58 23.80
N GLY A 132 2.40 16.73 23.98
CA GLY A 132 2.93 16.32 25.29
C GLY A 132 2.03 15.32 25.99
N GLY A 133 2.25 15.12 27.29
CA GLY A 133 1.58 14.09 28.08
C GLY A 133 2.20 12.71 27.89
N SER A 134 2.13 11.90 28.95
CA SER A 134 2.83 10.61 28.99
C SER A 134 2.39 9.66 27.89
N VAL A 135 1.08 9.55 27.62
CA VAL A 135 0.55 8.62 26.60
C VAL A 135 0.97 9.05 25.20
N SER A 136 0.84 10.33 24.85
CA SER A 136 1.21 10.80 23.52
C SER A 136 2.71 10.67 23.28
N GLU A 137 3.57 11.04 24.25
CA GLU A 137 5.02 10.83 24.10
C GLU A 137 5.40 9.34 23.98
N LEU A 138 4.69 8.47 24.72
CA LEU A 138 4.87 7.02 24.65
C LEU A 138 4.51 6.48 23.27
N PHE A 139 3.40 6.96 22.69
CA PHE A 139 2.95 6.56 21.36
C PHE A 139 3.85 7.09 20.25
N THR A 140 4.40 8.29 20.38
CA THR A 140 5.43 8.79 19.46
C THR A 140 6.65 7.89 19.47
N ALA A 141 7.18 7.59 20.66
CA ALA A 141 8.36 6.73 20.83
C ALA A 141 8.14 5.32 20.27
N TYR A 142 7.09 4.63 20.70
CA TYR A 142 6.84 3.24 20.29
C TYR A 142 6.25 3.12 18.89
N GLY A 143 5.41 4.06 18.44
CA GLY A 143 4.90 4.07 17.07
C GLY A 143 6.02 4.19 16.04
N LEU A 144 7.02 5.03 16.32
CA LEU A 144 8.24 5.12 15.50
C LEU A 144 9.02 3.80 15.46
N VAL A 145 9.49 3.30 16.61
CA VAL A 145 10.37 2.11 16.62
C VAL A 145 9.64 0.84 16.20
N ASN A 146 8.35 0.69 16.51
CA ASN A 146 7.57 -0.47 16.10
C ASN A 146 7.30 -0.46 14.60
N THR A 147 7.02 0.71 14.01
CA THR A 147 6.93 0.84 12.54
C THR A 147 8.23 0.40 11.88
N LEU A 148 9.38 0.85 12.39
CA LEU A 148 10.67 0.43 11.83
C LEU A 148 10.92 -1.07 12.02
N ALA A 149 10.67 -1.62 13.21
CA ALA A 149 10.93 -3.02 13.51
C ALA A 149 10.01 -4.00 12.78
N GLU A 150 8.77 -3.61 12.48
CA GLU A 150 7.81 -4.41 11.70
C GLU A 150 8.24 -4.52 10.24
N ASN A 151 8.69 -3.41 9.64
CA ASN A 151 9.05 -3.37 8.22
C ASN A 151 10.51 -3.78 7.96
N PHE A 152 11.39 -3.63 8.96
CA PHE A 152 12.81 -3.91 8.88
C PHE A 152 13.23 -4.78 10.08
N PRO A 153 13.09 -6.12 10.00
CA PRO A 153 13.25 -7.01 11.15
C PRO A 153 14.63 -6.96 11.84
N TYR A 154 15.66 -6.47 11.14
CA TYR A 154 16.99 -6.26 11.69
C TYR A 154 17.08 -5.02 12.59
N ILE A 155 16.18 -4.04 12.44
CA ILE A 155 16.08 -2.85 13.29
C ILE A 155 15.27 -3.21 14.53
N ARG A 156 15.90 -3.11 15.70
CA ARG A 156 15.27 -3.43 17.00
C ARG A 156 15.30 -2.26 17.97
N GLN A 157 16.06 -1.23 17.66
CA GLN A 157 16.22 -0.05 18.50
C GLN A 157 16.16 1.23 17.66
N LEU A 158 15.70 2.31 18.30
CA LEU A 158 15.64 3.64 17.72
C LEU A 158 16.29 4.66 18.66
N ARG A 159 17.19 5.48 18.12
CA ARG A 159 17.65 6.73 18.72
C ARG A 159 16.99 7.90 18.01
N ILE A 160 16.38 8.79 18.80
CA ILE A 160 15.75 10.01 18.31
C ILE A 160 16.71 11.18 18.56
N LEU A 161 17.01 11.91 17.50
CA LEU A 161 17.74 13.18 17.54
C LEU A 161 16.81 14.31 17.09
N VAL A 162 17.11 15.52 17.54
CA VAL A 162 16.43 16.74 17.07
C VAL A 162 17.48 17.76 16.70
N GLU A 163 17.51 18.14 15.42
CA GLU A 163 18.51 19.05 14.84
C GLU A 163 19.95 18.56 15.13
N GLY A 164 20.17 17.25 15.02
CA GLY A 164 21.45 16.58 15.26
C GLY A 164 21.81 16.32 16.73
N GLU A 165 21.01 16.80 17.67
CA GLU A 165 21.29 16.69 19.11
C GLU A 165 20.45 15.60 19.79
N ALA A 166 21.07 14.89 20.74
CA ALA A 166 20.35 13.92 21.57
C ALA A 166 19.41 14.64 22.53
N VAL A 167 18.19 14.14 22.67
CA VAL A 167 17.16 14.74 23.53
C VAL A 167 16.86 13.87 24.73
N THR A 168 16.47 14.50 25.84
CA THR A 168 16.11 13.77 27.07
C THR A 168 14.68 13.30 27.06
N SER A 169 13.79 14.06 26.41
CA SER A 169 12.36 13.82 26.29
C SER A 169 11.78 14.78 25.23
N LEU A 170 10.54 14.57 24.77
CA LEU A 170 9.88 15.53 23.88
C LEU A 170 9.24 16.67 24.70
N LYS A 171 8.51 16.32 25.75
CA LYS A 171 7.81 17.25 26.66
C LYS A 171 8.00 16.89 28.15
N GLY A 172 8.77 15.85 28.47
CA GLY A 172 9.23 15.57 29.83
C GLY A 172 8.69 14.29 30.46
N HIS A 173 7.92 13.46 29.75
CA HIS A 173 7.30 12.26 30.31
C HIS A 173 7.97 10.94 29.92
N VAL A 174 8.65 10.88 28.77
CA VAL A 174 9.36 9.68 28.30
C VAL A 174 10.85 9.98 28.22
N ASP A 175 11.67 9.11 28.81
CA ASP A 175 13.13 9.24 28.77
C ASP A 175 13.68 8.73 27.42
N LEU A 176 14.30 9.64 26.67
CA LEU A 176 14.88 9.41 25.35
C LEU A 176 16.41 9.45 25.34
N ARG A 177 17.05 9.51 26.52
CA ARG A 177 18.52 9.55 26.65
C ARG A 177 19.21 8.30 26.14
N GLN A 178 18.49 7.18 26.07
CA GLN A 178 18.97 5.90 25.57
C GLN A 178 18.12 5.46 24.37
N PRO A 179 18.66 4.66 23.44
CA PRO A 179 17.85 4.07 22.38
C PRO A 179 16.67 3.29 22.94
N ILE A 180 15.52 3.46 22.30
CA ILE A 180 14.27 2.79 22.65
C ILE A 180 14.21 1.48 21.89
N SER A 181 13.93 0.37 22.57
CA SER A 181 13.69 -0.92 21.93
C SER A 181 12.26 -1.06 21.45
N ALA A 182 12.07 -1.74 20.31
CA ALA A 182 10.74 -2.11 19.85
C ALA A 182 9.99 -2.93 20.93
N ASP A 183 8.75 -2.53 21.22
CA ASP A 183 7.88 -3.16 22.19
C ASP A 183 6.43 -3.08 21.71
N PHE A 184 5.88 -4.22 21.31
CA PHE A 184 4.56 -4.32 20.71
C PHE A 184 3.43 -4.50 21.73
N ARG A 185 3.71 -4.43 23.05
CA ARG A 185 2.67 -4.59 24.09
C ARG A 185 1.59 -3.51 24.06
N PHE A 186 1.88 -2.37 23.46
CA PHE A 186 0.92 -1.27 23.28
C PHE A 186 0.21 -1.33 21.92
N THR A 187 0.44 -2.36 21.11
CA THR A 187 -0.16 -2.50 19.79
C THR A 187 -1.35 -3.46 19.82
N SER A 188 -2.35 -3.21 18.99
CA SER A 188 -3.41 -4.17 18.70
C SER A 188 -3.59 -4.34 17.20
N GLN A 189 -3.88 -5.56 16.77
CA GLN A 189 -4.29 -5.83 15.41
C GLN A 189 -5.66 -5.16 15.21
N PRO A 190 -5.91 -4.47 14.07
CA PRO A 190 -7.26 -4.11 13.69
C PRO A 190 -8.09 -5.39 13.79
N LYS A 191 -9.20 -5.35 14.53
CA LYS A 191 -10.10 -6.49 14.68
C LYS A 191 -10.43 -6.98 13.28
N GLN A 192 -9.80 -8.08 12.84
CA GLN A 192 -10.07 -8.66 11.54
C GLN A 192 -11.59 -8.81 11.49
N ALA A 193 -12.24 -8.15 10.53
CA ALA A 193 -13.66 -8.41 10.30
C ALA A 193 -13.75 -9.92 10.09
N LEU A 194 -14.41 -10.62 11.01
CA LEU A 194 -14.56 -12.06 10.94
C LEU A 194 -14.97 -12.40 9.49
N PRO A 195 -14.28 -13.34 8.81
CA PRO A 195 -14.70 -13.80 7.50
C PRO A 195 -16.21 -14.06 7.52
N VAL A 196 -16.92 -13.66 6.45
CA VAL A 196 -18.38 -13.80 6.40
C VAL A 196 -18.80 -15.24 6.72
N GLU A 197 -18.04 -16.25 6.28
CA GLU A 197 -18.16 -17.64 6.72
C GLU A 197 -18.22 -17.81 8.25
N GLN A 198 -17.28 -17.23 9.00
CA GLN A 198 -17.25 -17.33 10.46
C GLN A 198 -18.38 -16.55 11.13
N MET A 199 -18.91 -15.51 10.47
CA MET A 199 -20.12 -14.82 10.93
C MET A 199 -21.36 -15.65 10.69
N LEU A 200 -21.47 -16.34 9.55
CA LEU A 200 -22.59 -17.24 9.24
C LEU A 200 -22.60 -18.45 10.17
N ASP A 201 -21.44 -19.07 10.39
CA ASP A 201 -21.28 -20.19 11.32
C ASP A 201 -21.66 -19.80 12.76
N ALA A 202 -21.22 -18.62 13.22
CA ALA A 202 -21.57 -18.11 14.55
C ALA A 202 -23.06 -17.76 14.69
N VAL A 203 -23.69 -17.27 13.61
CA VAL A 203 -25.14 -17.02 13.57
C VAL A 203 -25.90 -18.34 13.64
N GLU A 204 -25.55 -19.33 12.83
CA GLU A 204 -26.19 -20.65 12.80
C GLU A 204 -26.03 -21.40 14.12
N GLU A 205 -24.85 -21.34 14.74
CA GLU A 205 -24.57 -21.94 16.04
C GLU A 205 -25.32 -21.25 17.20
N SER A 206 -25.68 -19.97 17.04
CA SER A 206 -26.49 -19.20 18.00
C SER A 206 -28.01 -19.35 17.82
N MET A 207 -28.48 -20.00 16.75
CA MET A 207 -29.90 -20.23 16.53
C MET A 207 -30.48 -21.27 17.52
N PRO A 208 -31.65 -21.01 18.12
CA PRO A 208 -32.31 -21.98 18.99
C PRO A 208 -32.68 -23.24 18.22
N LEU A 209 -32.50 -24.40 18.85
CA LEU A 209 -32.78 -25.73 18.27
C LEU A 209 -34.17 -25.86 17.63
N SER A 210 -35.15 -25.06 18.06
CA SER A 210 -36.51 -25.03 17.50
C SER A 210 -36.60 -24.52 16.05
N GLU A 211 -35.58 -23.81 15.56
CA GLU A 211 -35.55 -23.21 14.23
C GLU A 211 -34.68 -23.99 13.23
N ARG A 212 -33.89 -24.97 13.69
CA ARG A 212 -32.97 -25.75 12.83
C ARG A 212 -33.64 -26.90 12.07
N GLU A 213 -34.89 -27.23 12.38
CA GLU A 213 -35.58 -28.42 11.83
C GLU A 213 -36.73 -28.08 10.86
N GLN A 214 -36.81 -26.85 10.33
CA GLN A 214 -37.91 -26.43 9.44
C GLN A 214 -37.55 -26.30 7.94
N GLU A 215 -36.42 -26.87 7.49
CA GLU A 215 -36.09 -26.97 6.06
C GLU A 215 -36.22 -28.41 5.53
#